data_AF-A0A067JXA9-F1
#
_entry.id   AF-A0A067JXA9-F1
#
_cell.length_a   1.000
_cell.length_b   1.000
_cell.length_c   1.000
_cell.angle_alpha   90.00
_cell.angle_beta   90.00
_cell.angle_gamma   90.00
#
_symmetry.space_group_name_H-M   'P 1'
#
loop_
_entity.id
_entity.type
_entity.pdbx_description
1 polymer ?
#
loop_
_entity_poly.entity_id
_entity_poly.type
_entity_poly.pdbx_seq_one_letter_code
_entity_poly.pdbx_strand_id
1 'polypeptide(L)' 'MAMSGSSRSFAGVLLAFTLIFVIFSPSVQAQAPAPAPASDGTSIDQGIAYVLMLVALVLTYLIHPLDASSSYGFF' A
#
# COMPACT_ATOMS: atom_id res chain seq x y z
N MET A 1 43.64 46.27 17.98
CA MET A 1 43.73 44.89 17.45
C MET A 1 43.30 44.93 15.99
N ALA A 2 44.26 45.13 15.09
CA ALA A 2 44.02 45.28 13.65
C ALA A 2 43.87 43.88 13.03
N MET A 3 42.65 43.48 12.71
CA MET A 3 42.41 42.29 11.91
C MET A 3 42.91 42.60 10.49
N SER A 4 44.10 42.10 10.16
CA SER A 4 44.78 42.22 8.87
C SER A 4 43.78 42.05 7.73
N GLY A 5 43.72 42.99 6.77
CA GLY A 5 42.68 43.09 5.73
C GLY A 5 42.44 41.81 4.92
N SER A 6 43.41 40.89 4.87
CA SER A 6 43.29 39.56 4.28
C SER A 6 42.27 38.64 5.00
N SER A 7 42.13 38.79 6.32
CA SER A 7 41.20 38.01 7.13
C SER A 7 39.74 38.45 6.90
N ARG A 8 39.54 39.75 6.62
CA ARG A 8 38.22 40.34 6.33
C ARG A 8 37.72 39.99 4.91
N SER A 9 38.61 39.99 3.91
CA SER A 9 38.25 39.58 2.55
C SER A 9 37.92 38.09 2.48
N PHE A 10 38.68 37.24 3.17
CA PHE A 10 38.40 35.82 3.27
C PHE A 10 37.02 35.52 3.91
N ALA A 11 36.69 36.22 5.00
CA ALA A 11 35.37 36.11 5.62
C ALA A 11 34.23 36.53 4.68
N GLY A 12 34.45 37.58 3.88
CA GLY A 12 33.47 38.03 2.87
C GLY A 12 33.20 36.99 1.78
N VAL A 13 34.25 36.32 1.30
CA VAL A 13 34.11 35.23 0.31
C VAL A 13 33.36 34.03 0.90
N LEU A 14 33.69 33.64 2.13
CA LEU A 14 32.98 32.56 2.82
C LEU A 14 31.49 32.88 2.97
N LEU A 15 31.16 34.10 3.39
CA LEU A 15 29.78 34.56 3.54
C LEU A 15 29.02 34.52 2.21
N ALA A 16 29.62 35.04 1.13
CA ALA A 16 29.02 34.98 -0.20
C ALA A 16 28.77 33.54 -0.65
N PHE A 17 29.72 32.64 -0.40
CA PHE A 17 29.58 31.22 -0.73
C PHE A 17 28.45 30.55 0.07
N THR A 18 28.38 30.79 1.38
CA THR A 18 27.30 30.25 2.23
C THR A 18 25.93 30.77 1.81
N LEU A 19 25.83 32.04 1.41
CA LEU A 19 24.59 32.64 0.95
C LEU A 19 24.10 32.00 -0.35
N ILE A 20 25.01 31.84 -1.31
CA ILE A 20 24.72 31.14 -2.58
C ILE A 20 24.28 29.70 -2.28
N PHE A 21 25.01 28.98 -1.44
CA PHE A 21 24.68 27.60 -1.08
C PHE A 21 23.29 27.47 -0.46
N VAL A 22 22.92 28.36 0.46
CA VAL A 22 21.58 28.37 1.09
C VAL A 22 20.48 28.69 0.09
N ILE A 23 20.69 29.63 -0.83
CA ILE A 23 19.69 30.02 -1.84
C ILE A 23 19.41 28.87 -2.82
N PHE A 24 20.45 28.15 -3.24
CA PHE A 24 20.32 27.10 -4.25
C PHE A 24 20.17 25.69 -3.68
N SER A 25 20.29 25.51 -2.37
CA SER A 25 20.10 24.19 -1.73
C SER A 25 18.62 23.79 -1.77
N PRO A 26 18.27 22.63 -2.34
CA PRO A 26 16.91 22.14 -2.30
C PRO A 26 16.51 21.80 -0.86
N SER A 27 15.43 22.41 -0.37
CA SER A 27 14.84 22.06 0.91
C SER A 27 13.99 20.80 0.75
N VAL A 28 14.55 19.65 1.16
CA VAL A 28 13.78 18.40 1.24
C VAL A 28 13.24 18.28 2.66
N GLN A 29 11.92 18.41 2.82
CA GLN A 29 11.28 17.98 4.06
C GLN A 29 11.22 16.45 4.08
N ALA A 30 11.49 15.86 5.24
CA ALA A 30 11.27 14.44 5.46
C ALA A 30 9.78 14.15 5.23
N GLN A 31 9.49 13.40 4.16
CA GLN A 31 8.13 12.96 3.88
C GLN A 31 7.78 11.84 4.87
N ALA A 32 6.58 11.90 5.45
CA ALA A 32 6.12 10.83 6.33
C ALA A 32 6.15 9.49 5.59
N PRO A 33 6.47 8.37 6.28
CA PRO A 33 6.38 7.04 5.68
C PRO A 33 5.02 6.84 5.02
N ALA A 34 5.02 6.30 3.81
CA ALA A 34 3.77 5.97 3.13
C ALA A 34 2.97 4.98 4.00
N PRO A 35 1.62 5.11 4.07
CA PRO A 35 0.78 4.14 4.73
C PRO A 35 1.06 2.72 4.21
N ALA A 36 1.02 1.73 5.11
CA ALA A 36 1.15 0.34 4.70
C ALA A 36 0.02 -0.02 3.71
N PRO A 37 0.28 -0.85 2.69
CA PRO A 37 -0.78 -1.38 1.84
C PRO A 37 -1.85 -2.08 2.69
N ALA A 38 -3.10 -1.63 2.60
CA ALA A 38 -4.24 -2.32 3.19
C ALA A 38 -4.80 -3.29 2.15
N SER A 39 -4.76 -4.58 2.44
CA SER A 39 -5.45 -5.61 1.67
C SER A 39 -6.46 -6.29 2.58
N ASP A 40 -7.73 -5.93 2.44
CA ASP A 40 -8.82 -6.55 3.18
C ASP A 40 -9.19 -7.87 2.49
N GLY A 41 -8.52 -8.96 2.88
CA GLY A 41 -8.73 -10.32 2.37
C GLY A 41 -10.16 -10.84 2.51
N THR A 42 -11.00 -10.16 3.29
CA THR A 42 -12.43 -10.45 3.52
C THR A 42 -13.24 -10.59 2.22
N SER A 43 -12.92 -9.83 1.17
CA SER A 43 -13.65 -9.93 -0.11
C SER A 43 -13.42 -11.28 -0.81
N ILE A 44 -12.21 -11.84 -0.70
CA ILE A 44 -11.87 -13.18 -1.21
C ILE A 44 -12.59 -14.23 -0.36
N ASP A 45 -12.51 -14.11 0.97
CA ASP A 45 -13.17 -15.04 1.89
C ASP A 45 -14.69 -15.07 1.68
N GLN A 46 -15.32 -13.90 1.52
CA GLN A 46 -16.74 -13.77 1.22
C GLN A 46 -17.09 -14.35 -0.16
N GLY A 47 -16.25 -14.13 -1.17
CA GLY A 47 -16.41 -14.73 -2.48
C GLY A 47 -16.40 -16.25 -2.42
N ILE A 48 -15.41 -16.84 -1.74
CA ILE A 48 -15.34 -18.29 -1.51
C ILE A 48 -16.58 -18.78 -0.76
N ALA A 49 -17.04 -18.06 0.28
CA ALA A 49 -18.25 -18.41 1.00
C ALA A 49 -19.50 -18.43 0.10
N TYR A 50 -19.69 -17.45 -0.78
CA TYR A 50 -20.79 -17.43 -1.74
C TYR A 50 -20.70 -18.57 -2.76
N VAL A 51 -19.50 -18.88 -3.25
CA VAL A 51 -19.29 -20.00 -4.18
C VAL A 51 -19.62 -21.33 -3.50
N LEU A 52 -19.13 -21.55 -2.28
CA LEU A 52 -19.45 -22.76 -1.50
C LEU A 52 -20.94 -22.87 -1.20
N MET A 53 -21.61 -21.76 -0.88
CA MET A 53 -23.06 -21.72 -0.70
C MET A 53 -23.82 -22.11 -1.97
N LEU A 54 -23.40 -21.61 -3.14
CA LEU A 54 -23.97 -22.00 -4.43
C LEU A 54 -23.71 -23.47 -4.77
N VAL A 55 -22.50 -23.96 -4.51
CA VAL A 55 -22.18 -25.39 -4.70
C VAL A 55 -23.09 -26.25 -3.81
N ALA A 56 -23.26 -25.90 -2.54
CA ALA A 56 -24.16 -26.61 -1.63
C ALA A 56 -25.62 -26.58 -2.12
N LEU A 57 -26.08 -25.42 -2.60
CA LEU A 57 -27.43 -25.28 -3.15
C LEU A 57 -27.63 -26.16 -4.40
N VAL A 58 -26.65 -26.20 -5.31
CA VAL A 58 -26.69 -27.07 -6.49
C VAL A 58 -26.66 -28.53 -6.09
N LEU A 59 -25.73 -28.94 -5.22
CA LEU A 59 -25.62 -30.33 -4.75
C LEU A 59 -26.92 -30.80 -4.11
N THR A 60 -27.51 -30.00 -3.21
CA THR A 60 -28.78 -30.35 -2.57
C THR A 60 -29.93 -30.42 -3.58
N TYR A 61 -30.00 -29.50 -4.55
CA TYR A 61 -31.02 -29.56 -5.61
C TYR A 61 -30.86 -30.78 -6.53
N LEU A 62 -29.63 -31.21 -6.80
CA LEU A 62 -29.35 -32.38 -7.65
C LEU A 62 -29.56 -33.70 -6.92
N ILE A 63 -29.21 -33.80 -5.63
CA ILE A 63 -29.37 -35.04 -4.87
C ILE A 63 -30.85 -35.39 -4.65
N HIS A 64 -31.74 -34.39 -4.45
CA HIS A 64 -33.17 -34.63 -4.26
C HIS A 64 -33.84 -35.47 -5.38
N PRO A 65 -33.75 -35.11 -6.67
CA PRO A 65 -34.33 -35.90 -7.75
C PRO A 65 -33.55 -37.19 -8.02
N LEU A 66 -32.23 -37.22 -7.80
CA LEU A 66 -31.41 -38.43 -7.98
C LEU A 66 -31.78 -39.52 -6.95
N ASP A 67 -32.02 -39.14 -5.70
CA ASP A 67 -32.48 -40.06 -4.65
C ASP A 67 -33.94 -40.50 -4.85
N ALA A 68 -34.79 -39.61 -5.35
CA ALA A 68 -36.16 -39.98 -5.72
C ALA A 68 -36.17 -40.98 -6.90
N SER A 69 -35.37 -40.74 -7.93
CA SER A 69 -35.31 -41.61 -9.12
C SER A 69 -34.64 -42.96 -8.85
N SER A 70 -33.65 -43.02 -7.95
CA SER A 70 -33.09 -44.31 -7.50
C SER A 70 -34.15 -45.17 -6.78
N SER A 71 -35.04 -44.55 -5.99
CA SER A 71 -36.13 -45.24 -5.30
C SER A 71 -37.20 -45.79 -6.26
N TYR A 72 -37.52 -45.08 -7.36
CA TYR A 72 -38.47 -45.58 -8.38
C TYR A 72 -37.87 -46.64 -9.32
N GLY A 73 -36.54 -46.69 -9.48
CA GLY A 73 -35.86 -47.67 -10.33
C GLY A 73 -35.65 -49.05 -9.70
N PHE A 74 -35.95 -49.22 -8.40
CA PHE A 74 -35.75 -50.46 -7.64
C PHE A 74 -37.04 -51.28 -7.39
N PHE A 75 -38.18 -50.85 -7.95
CA PHE A 75 -39.45 -51.60 -7.98
C PHE A 75 -39.84 -51.91 -9.44
#